data_AF-A0AAD9S429-F1
#
_entry.id   AF-A0AAD9S429-F1
#
_cell.length_a   1.000
_cell.length_b   1.000
_cell.length_c   1.000
_cell.angle_alpha   90.00
_cell.angle_beta   90.00
_cell.angle_gamma   90.00
#
_symmetry.space_group_name_H-M   'P 1'
#
loop_
_entity.id
_entity.type
_entity.pdbx_description
1 polymer ?
#
loop_
_entity_poly.entity_id
_entity_poly.type
_entity_poly.pdbx_seq_one_letter_code
_entity_poly.pdbx_strand_id
1 'polypeptide(L)'
;MEAQRTILVVGATGKQGRSTIKYLLDPDQQAPQGTKFKVLALTRDTSSPSARQLLERNKEHANSISLVQGDLEKPESIRKIFQDAASPDGHGIWGVFVALAYPGLGESAAGEIRQGKHHDKYLRKTLSITSEAATMESISESYKRATGRPIPAAPTLVGKALLKLNAATQNLMIEMKRAHEARANGQENGLESEIELARSVCKLQTFYEWKSSKKDHTTTDQNWNKVSLAKLITGRS
;
A
#
# COMPACT_ATOMS: atom_id res chain seq x y z
N MET A 1 24.63 18.91 -1.65
CA MET A 1 24.11 18.96 -0.26
C MET A 1 23.23 17.75 -0.05
N GLU A 2 23.44 16.98 1.01
CA GLU A 2 22.53 15.91 1.39
C GLU A 2 21.15 16.51 1.70
N ALA A 3 20.12 16.09 0.97
CA ALA A 3 18.76 16.56 1.23
C ALA A 3 18.16 15.77 2.38
N GLN A 4 17.71 16.45 3.44
CA GLN A 4 16.97 15.82 4.52
C GLN A 4 15.46 15.88 4.23
N ARG A 5 14.76 14.74 4.34
CA ARG A 5 13.30 14.64 4.14
C ARG A 5 12.61 14.18 5.41
N THR A 6 11.67 15.00 5.89
CA THR A 6 10.87 14.66 7.06
C THR A 6 9.64 13.85 6.64
N ILE A 7 9.45 12.66 7.21
CA ILE A 7 8.31 11.78 6.97
C ILE A 7 7.49 11.64 8.26
N LEU A 8 6.19 11.92 8.17
CA LEU A 8 5.23 11.63 9.23
C LEU A 8 4.73 10.19 9.08
N VAL A 9 4.92 9.36 10.10
CA VAL A 9 4.45 7.97 10.12
C VAL A 9 3.24 7.85 11.04
N VAL A 10 2.08 7.59 10.44
CA VAL A 10 0.82 7.31 11.14
C VAL A 10 0.72 5.80 11.40
N GLY A 11 0.37 5.42 12.64
CA GLY A 11 0.43 4.03 13.09
C GLY A 11 1.85 3.57 13.43
N ALA A 12 2.73 4.51 13.82
CA ALA A 12 4.15 4.31 14.06
C ALA A 12 4.49 3.18 15.03
N THR A 13 3.67 2.95 16.06
CA THR A 13 3.91 1.93 17.08
C THR A 13 3.42 0.53 16.67
N GLY A 14 2.65 0.42 15.58
CA GLY A 14 2.17 -0.84 15.02
C GLY A 14 3.28 -1.68 14.36
N LYS A 15 2.97 -2.91 13.93
CA LYS A 15 3.95 -3.78 13.25
C LYS A 15 4.46 -3.17 11.94
N GLN A 16 3.54 -2.69 11.11
CA GLN A 16 3.85 -2.10 9.80
C GLN A 16 4.58 -0.76 9.95
N GLY A 17 4.10 0.12 10.84
CA GLY A 17 4.76 1.39 11.15
C GLY A 17 6.18 1.20 11.66
N ARG A 18 6.41 0.34 12.65
CA ARG A 18 7.76 0.05 13.18
C ARG A 18 8.70 -0.50 12.12
N SER A 19 8.23 -1.40 11.26
CA SER A 19 9.04 -1.95 10.17
C SER A 19 9.45 -0.85 9.17
N THR A 20 8.52 0.05 8.86
CA THR A 20 8.77 1.18 7.97
C THR A 20 9.79 2.15 8.56
N ILE A 21 9.64 2.49 9.85
CA ILE A 21 10.60 3.35 10.55
C ILE A 21 11.99 2.73 10.56
N LYS A 22 12.10 1.44 10.89
CA LYS A 22 13.38 0.72 10.86
C LYS A 22 14.03 0.84 9.48
N TYR A 23 13.25 0.62 8.42
CA TYR A 23 13.75 0.70 7.04
C TYR A 23 14.20 2.11 6.65
N LEU A 24 13.45 3.14 7.02
CA LEU A 24 13.79 4.54 6.69
C LEU A 24 15.06 5.04 7.40
N LEU A 25 15.38 4.47 8.56
CA LEU A 25 16.53 4.87 9.38
C LEU A 25 17.76 3.99 9.17
N ASP A 26 17.62 2.87 8.47
CA ASP A 26 18.70 1.93 8.18
C ASP A 26 19.73 2.57 7.23
N PRO A 27 20.99 2.76 7.67
CA PRO A 27 22.02 3.43 6.89
C PRO A 27 22.47 2.65 5.65
N ASP A 28 22.22 1.33 5.64
CA ASP A 28 22.56 0.47 4.50
C ASP A 28 21.52 0.55 3.37
N GLN A 29 20.36 1.17 3.62
CA GLN A 29 19.37 1.41 2.58
C GLN A 29 19.84 2.52 1.67
N GLN A 30 20.00 2.20 0.38
CA GLN A 30 20.31 3.16 -0.66
C GLN A 30 19.11 4.10 -0.87
N ALA A 31 19.02 5.15 -0.06
CA ALA A 31 18.10 6.23 -0.31
C ALA A 31 18.45 6.88 -1.67
N PRO A 32 17.46 7.20 -2.51
CA PRO A 32 17.73 7.86 -3.78
C PRO A 32 18.58 9.12 -3.56
N GLN A 33 19.72 9.19 -4.25
CA GLN A 33 20.61 10.36 -4.28
C GLN A 33 21.17 10.82 -2.92
N GLY A 34 21.40 9.91 -1.96
CA GLY A 34 22.00 10.28 -0.66
C GLY A 34 21.06 11.10 0.23
N THR A 35 19.75 10.94 0.04
CA THR A 35 18.72 11.57 0.87
C THR A 35 18.72 10.98 2.28
N LYS A 36 18.71 11.82 3.31
CA LYS A 36 18.56 11.38 4.71
C LYS A 36 17.12 11.56 5.19
N PHE A 37 16.58 10.59 5.90
CA PHE A 37 15.21 10.67 6.42
C PHE A 37 15.19 11.08 7.89
N LYS A 38 14.25 11.96 8.23
CA LYS A 38 13.83 12.23 9.62
C LYS A 38 12.39 11.76 9.79
N VAL A 39 12.11 11.05 10.86
CA VAL A 39 10.80 10.47 11.14
C VAL A 39 10.11 11.25 12.26
N LEU A 40 8.87 11.67 11.99
CA LEU A 40 7.91 12.05 13.01
C LEU A 40 6.97 10.86 13.23
N ALA A 41 7.11 10.18 14.37
CA ALA A 41 6.33 9.00 14.71
C ALA A 41 5.06 9.42 15.46
N LEU A 42 3.92 9.38 14.77
CA LEU A 42 2.63 9.77 15.34
C LEU A 42 2.12 8.69 16.30
N THR A 43 1.77 9.13 17.51
CA THR A 43 1.09 8.32 18.52
C THR A 43 0.05 9.15 19.26
N ARG A 44 -0.99 8.49 19.79
CA ARG A 44 -1.99 9.15 20.65
C ARG A 44 -1.42 9.52 22.02
N ASP A 45 -0.40 8.80 22.46
CA ASP A 45 0.27 8.99 23.74
C ASP A 45 1.77 8.69 23.57
N THR A 46 2.58 9.74 23.69
CA THR A 46 4.06 9.64 23.60
C THR A 46 4.67 8.98 24.81
N SER A 47 3.95 8.92 25.93
CA SER A 47 4.37 8.28 27.17
C SER A 47 4.02 6.79 27.21
N SER A 48 3.24 6.28 26.26
CA SER A 48 2.80 4.88 26.25
C SER A 48 3.98 3.89 26.16
N PRO A 49 3.85 2.66 26.69
CA PRO A 49 4.91 1.64 26.61
C PRO A 49 5.38 1.36 25.18
N SER A 50 4.45 1.37 24.21
CA SER A 50 4.76 1.14 22.80
C SER A 50 5.56 2.28 22.16
N ALA A 51 5.29 3.53 22.56
CA ALA A 51 6.00 4.70 22.10
C ALA A 51 7.42 4.77 22.69
N ARG A 52 7.57 4.47 23.99
CA ARG A 52 8.89 4.33 24.64
C ARG A 52 9.70 3.22 23.97
N GLN A 53 9.09 2.04 23.77
CA GLN A 53 9.77 0.92 23.12
C GLN A 53 10.20 1.25 21.68
N LEU A 54 9.44 2.07 20.95
CA LEU A 54 9.82 2.52 19.61
C LEU A 54 11.12 3.33 19.64
N LEU A 55 11.25 4.31 20.55
CA LEU A 55 12.49 5.08 20.69
C LEU A 55 13.65 4.20 21.17
N GLU A 56 13.40 3.33 22.15
CA GLU A 56 14.40 2.41 22.69
C GLU A 56 15.00 1.48 21.62
N ARG A 57 14.18 1.02 20.67
CA ARG A 57 14.64 0.18 19.55
C ARG A 57 15.43 0.94 18.48
N ASN A 58 15.35 2.28 18.47
CA ASN A 58 15.99 3.13 17.47
C ASN A 58 16.96 4.14 18.13
N LYS A 59 17.54 3.80 19.29
CA LYS A 59 18.46 4.69 20.03
C LYS A 59 19.64 5.19 19.21
N GLU A 60 20.17 4.34 18.35
CA GLU A 60 21.27 4.67 17.43
C GLU A 60 20.89 5.78 16.43
N HIS A 61 19.59 6.00 16.24
CA HIS A 61 19.01 7.00 15.34
C HIS A 61 18.27 8.11 16.12
N ALA A 62 18.62 8.38 17.38
CA ALA A 62 17.90 9.33 18.24
C ALA A 62 17.72 10.74 17.62
N ASN A 63 18.64 11.17 16.75
CA ASN A 63 18.54 12.47 16.05
C ASN A 63 17.63 12.43 14.80
N SER A 64 17.25 11.24 14.35
CA SER A 64 16.49 11.00 13.13
C SER A 64 15.06 10.52 13.37
N ILE A 65 14.66 10.30 14.63
CA ILE A 65 13.27 9.95 15.00
C ILE A 65 12.80 10.79 16.18
N SER A 66 11.55 11.25 16.12
CA SER A 66 10.89 11.94 17.23
C SER A 66 9.44 11.49 17.33
N LEU A 67 8.93 11.37 18.56
CA LEU A 67 7.51 11.10 18.80
C LEU A 67 6.72 12.41 18.70
N VAL A 68 5.62 12.39 17.96
CA VAL A 68 4.66 13.50 17.93
C VAL A 68 3.31 12.99 18.44
N GLN A 69 2.68 13.77 19.31
CA GLN A 69 1.37 13.41 19.85
C GLN A 69 0.26 13.95 18.95
N GLY A 70 -0.65 13.08 18.54
CA GLY A 70 -1.84 13.50 17.80
C GLY A 70 -2.86 12.38 17.70
N ASP A 71 -4.10 12.79 17.44
CA ASP A 71 -5.26 11.92 17.34
C ASP A 71 -5.96 12.18 16.01
N LEU A 72 -6.10 11.14 15.19
CA LEU A 72 -6.72 11.24 13.87
C LEU A 72 -8.22 11.60 13.96
N GLU A 73 -8.85 11.37 15.11
CA GLU A 73 -10.23 11.79 15.37
C GLU A 73 -10.32 13.28 15.79
N LYS A 74 -9.18 13.95 16.01
CA LYS A 74 -9.09 15.37 16.42
C LYS A 74 -8.29 16.15 15.36
N PRO A 75 -8.95 16.73 14.36
CA PRO A 75 -8.28 17.28 13.17
C PRO A 75 -7.31 18.40 13.51
N GLU A 76 -7.64 19.22 14.52
CA GLU A 76 -6.76 20.28 15.01
C GLU A 76 -5.44 19.74 15.56
N SER A 77 -5.44 18.55 16.15
CA SER A 77 -4.19 17.93 16.64
C SER A 77 -3.26 17.57 15.47
N ILE A 78 -3.82 17.13 14.34
CA ILE A 78 -3.04 16.82 13.13
C ILE A 78 -2.57 18.11 12.47
N ARG A 79 -3.44 19.13 12.34
CA ARG A 79 -3.04 20.45 11.80
C ARG A 79 -1.89 21.06 12.59
N LYS A 80 -1.95 20.97 13.93
CA LYS A 80 -0.89 21.46 14.80
C LYS A 80 0.46 20.79 14.50
N ILE A 81 0.49 19.48 14.25
CA ILE A 81 1.73 18.77 13.89
C ILE A 81 2.35 19.31 12.60
N PHE A 82 1.53 19.59 11.58
CA PHE A 82 2.03 20.18 10.33
C PHE A 82 2.53 21.61 10.52
N GLN A 83 1.85 22.40 11.36
CA GLN A 83 2.26 23.76 11.70
C GLN A 83 3.58 23.76 12.49
N ASP A 84 3.70 22.91 13.51
CA ASP A 84 4.90 22.78 14.35
C ASP A 84 6.10 22.28 13.53
N ALA A 85 5.86 21.49 12.48
CA ALA A 85 6.90 20.97 11.60
C ALA A 85 7.25 21.91 10.43
N ALA A 86 6.53 23.02 10.25
CA ALA A 86 6.80 23.97 9.18
C ALA A 86 8.03 24.83 9.50
N SER A 87 8.96 24.92 8.55
CA SER A 87 10.09 25.85 8.60
C SER A 87 9.82 27.09 7.73
N PRO A 88 10.31 28.29 8.12
CA PRO A 88 10.28 29.50 7.27
C PRO A 88 10.88 29.30 5.88
N ASP A 89 11.83 28.37 5.75
CA ASP A 89 12.53 28.06 4.49
C ASP A 89 11.75 27.08 3.59
N GLY A 90 10.49 26.78 3.92
CA GLY A 90 9.66 25.82 3.19
C GLY A 90 9.99 24.34 3.45
N HIS A 91 10.87 24.07 4.42
CA HIS A 91 11.16 22.71 4.90
C HIS A 91 10.09 22.26 5.90
N GLY A 92 9.05 21.59 5.41
CA GLY A 92 8.00 20.97 6.22
C GLY A 92 8.04 19.44 6.21
N ILE A 93 6.93 18.82 6.62
CA ILE A 93 6.70 17.39 6.39
C ILE A 93 6.67 17.15 4.87
N TRP A 94 7.64 16.40 4.38
CA TRP A 94 7.79 16.10 2.95
C TRP A 94 6.84 14.98 2.51
N GLY A 95 6.59 14.01 3.39
CA GLY A 95 5.72 12.88 3.09
C GLY A 95 4.99 12.36 4.31
N VAL A 96 3.86 11.70 4.09
CA VAL A 96 3.08 11.02 5.12
C VAL A 96 2.95 9.56 4.72
N PHE A 97 3.30 8.66 5.63
CA PHE A 97 3.05 7.24 5.49
C PHE A 97 2.00 6.80 6.51
N VAL A 98 0.95 6.12 6.05
CA VAL A 98 -0.18 5.71 6.88
C VAL A 98 -0.28 4.20 6.93
N ALA A 99 -0.05 3.63 8.12
CA ALA A 99 -0.18 2.21 8.39
C ALA A 99 -1.11 1.97 9.58
N LEU A 100 -2.42 2.00 9.31
CA LEU A 100 -3.45 1.74 10.30
C LEU A 100 -3.66 0.23 10.44
N ALA A 101 -4.07 -0.20 11.64
CA ALA A 101 -4.38 -1.60 11.88
C ALA A 101 -5.66 -1.96 11.11
N TYR A 102 -5.56 -2.94 10.21
CA TYR A 102 -6.73 -3.60 9.65
C TYR A 102 -7.51 -4.28 10.79
N PRO A 103 -8.81 -4.01 10.96
CA PRO A 103 -9.59 -4.48 12.11
C PRO A 103 -9.79 -6.00 12.15
N GLY A 104 -9.57 -6.71 11.04
CA GLY A 104 -9.76 -8.16 10.94
C GLY A 104 -10.92 -8.54 10.01
N LEU A 105 -10.91 -9.77 9.50
CA LEU A 105 -12.00 -10.29 8.67
C LEU A 105 -13.27 -10.42 9.52
N GLY A 106 -14.35 -9.74 9.12
CA GLY A 106 -15.65 -9.76 9.83
C GLY A 106 -15.80 -8.71 10.93
N GLU A 107 -14.74 -7.96 11.24
CA GLU A 107 -14.76 -6.87 12.22
C GLU A 107 -15.10 -5.52 11.56
N SER A 108 -15.65 -4.60 12.35
CA SER A 108 -16.11 -3.31 11.82
C SER A 108 -14.94 -2.43 11.37
N ALA A 109 -14.93 -2.07 10.08
CA ALA A 109 -14.05 -1.05 9.51
C ALA A 109 -14.42 0.39 9.93
N ALA A 110 -15.38 0.59 10.84
CA ALA A 110 -15.88 1.92 11.19
C ALA A 110 -14.78 2.88 11.69
N GLY A 111 -13.75 2.38 12.38
CA GLY A 111 -12.59 3.18 12.82
C GLY A 111 -11.73 3.65 11.65
N GLU A 112 -11.35 2.74 10.75
CA GLU A 112 -10.59 3.05 9.54
C GLU A 112 -11.37 4.02 8.62
N ILE A 113 -12.67 3.76 8.48
CA ILE A 113 -13.60 4.60 7.73
C ILE A 113 -13.68 6.02 8.33
N ARG A 114 -13.74 6.19 9.65
CA ARG A 114 -13.73 7.52 10.29
C ARG A 114 -12.42 8.26 10.02
N GLN A 115 -11.30 7.56 10.11
CA GLN A 115 -9.96 8.13 9.91
C GLN A 115 -9.68 8.51 8.45
N GLY A 116 -10.23 7.78 7.48
CA GLY A 116 -10.12 8.09 6.05
C GLY A 116 -11.05 9.19 5.53
N LYS A 117 -12.00 9.68 6.34
CA LYS A 117 -13.14 10.52 5.90
C LYS A 117 -12.92 12.04 5.97
N HIS A 118 -11.69 12.53 6.12
CA HIS A 118 -11.42 13.94 6.41
C HIS A 118 -11.46 14.90 5.19
N HIS A 119 -12.05 14.49 4.07
CA HIS A 119 -12.17 15.30 2.85
C HIS A 119 -13.64 15.42 2.46
N ASP A 120 -14.23 16.61 2.60
CA ASP A 120 -15.68 16.84 2.36
C ASP A 120 -16.12 16.39 0.96
N LYS A 121 -15.22 16.53 -0.04
CA LYS A 121 -15.46 16.11 -1.44
C LYS A 121 -15.67 14.59 -1.61
N TYR A 122 -15.07 13.79 -0.73
CA TYR A 122 -15.04 12.32 -0.79
C TYR A 122 -15.67 11.68 0.46
N LEU A 123 -16.33 12.48 1.30
CA LEU A 123 -16.98 12.03 2.52
C LEU A 123 -18.04 10.97 2.21
N ARG A 124 -17.92 9.79 2.82
CA ARG A 124 -18.79 8.61 2.60
C ARG A 124 -18.77 8.05 1.17
N LYS A 125 -17.75 8.38 0.37
CA LYS A 125 -17.53 7.75 -0.93
C LYS A 125 -16.35 6.77 -0.84
N THR A 126 -16.48 5.64 -1.51
CA THR A 126 -15.38 4.69 -1.72
C THR A 126 -14.71 5.05 -3.04
N LEU A 127 -13.38 4.92 -3.10
CA LEU A 127 -12.61 5.13 -4.33
C LEU A 127 -11.92 3.82 -4.66
N SER A 128 -12.06 3.37 -5.91
CA SER A 128 -11.31 2.21 -6.36
C SER A 128 -9.86 2.60 -6.64
N ILE A 129 -8.92 1.76 -6.18
CA ILE A 129 -7.51 1.88 -6.56
C ILE A 129 -7.22 1.24 -7.91
N THR A 130 -8.18 0.50 -8.49
CA THR A 130 -8.06 -0.11 -9.81
C THR A 130 -8.68 0.78 -10.87
N SER A 131 -8.06 0.81 -12.05
CA SER A 131 -8.55 1.60 -13.18
C SER A 131 -9.78 1.01 -13.85
N GLU A 132 -10.03 -0.29 -13.64
CA GLU A 132 -11.05 -1.07 -14.33
C GLU A 132 -11.34 -2.38 -13.58
N ALA A 133 -12.57 -2.87 -13.73
CA ALA A 133 -12.97 -4.21 -13.34
C ALA A 133 -12.73 -5.17 -14.52
N ALA A 134 -11.46 -5.49 -14.82
CA ALA A 134 -11.16 -6.25 -16.03
C ALA A 134 -11.50 -7.75 -15.88
N THR A 135 -12.23 -8.28 -16.87
CA THR A 135 -12.39 -9.73 -17.05
C THR A 135 -11.13 -10.33 -17.69
N MET A 136 -11.00 -11.66 -17.66
CA MET A 136 -9.87 -12.34 -18.31
C MET A 136 -9.86 -12.11 -19.82
N GLU A 137 -11.03 -11.98 -20.45
CA GLU A 137 -11.17 -11.61 -21.86
C GLU A 137 -10.62 -10.20 -22.10
N SER A 138 -11.05 -9.20 -21.32
CA SER A 138 -10.58 -7.82 -21.44
C SER A 138 -9.07 -7.69 -21.20
N ILE A 139 -8.53 -8.43 -20.21
CA ILE A 139 -7.09 -8.52 -19.96
C ILE A 139 -6.37 -9.13 -21.16
N SER A 140 -6.90 -10.22 -21.73
CA SER A 140 -6.34 -10.89 -22.92
C SER A 140 -6.30 -9.99 -24.14
N GLU A 141 -7.39 -9.26 -24.40
CA GLU A 141 -7.46 -8.28 -25.48
C GLU A 141 -6.48 -7.13 -25.28
N SER A 142 -6.44 -6.55 -24.08
CA SER A 142 -5.51 -5.47 -23.73
C SER A 142 -4.06 -5.93 -23.85
N TYR A 143 -3.74 -7.15 -23.44
CA TYR A 143 -2.42 -7.74 -23.62
C TYR A 143 -2.07 -7.95 -25.09
N LYS A 144 -2.99 -8.50 -25.89
CA LYS A 144 -2.80 -8.71 -27.33
C LYS A 144 -2.60 -7.39 -28.06
N ARG A 145 -3.36 -6.36 -27.69
CA ARG A 145 -3.23 -5.00 -28.22
C ARG A 145 -1.87 -4.38 -27.87
N ALA A 146 -1.39 -4.57 -26.63
CA ALA A 146 -0.12 -4.00 -26.17
C ALA A 146 1.11 -4.71 -26.75
N THR A 147 1.03 -6.04 -26.94
CA THR A 147 2.19 -6.88 -27.26
C THR A 147 2.19 -7.47 -28.67
N GLY A 148 1.04 -7.44 -29.36
CA GLY A 148 0.81 -8.15 -30.62
C GLY A 148 0.69 -9.67 -30.48
N ARG A 149 0.76 -10.22 -29.26
CA ARG A 149 0.78 -11.67 -28.98
C ARG A 149 -0.32 -12.05 -27.99
N PRO A 150 -0.88 -13.27 -28.05
CA PRO A 150 -1.81 -13.74 -27.02
C PRO A 150 -1.11 -13.89 -25.66
N ILE A 151 -1.88 -13.82 -24.57
CA ILE A 151 -1.36 -14.11 -23.23
C ILE A 151 -0.80 -15.54 -23.20
N PRO A 152 0.40 -15.77 -22.65
CA PRO A 152 0.93 -17.12 -22.47
C PRO A 152 0.02 -17.93 -21.55
N ALA A 153 -0.44 -19.08 -22.02
CA ALA A 153 -1.19 -20.00 -21.18
C ALA A 153 -0.28 -20.62 -20.10
N ALA A 154 -0.79 -20.72 -18.88
CA ALA A 154 -0.13 -21.52 -17.86
C ALA A 154 -0.17 -23.00 -18.29
N PRO A 155 0.96 -23.74 -18.23
CA PRO A 155 0.95 -25.16 -18.54
C PRO A 155 -0.02 -25.92 -17.63
N THR A 156 -0.77 -26.88 -18.20
CA THR A 156 -1.80 -27.66 -17.48
C THR A 156 -1.27 -28.35 -16.22
N LEU A 157 0.02 -28.74 -16.23
CA LEU A 157 0.69 -29.32 -15.06
C LEU A 157 0.71 -28.37 -13.86
N VAL A 158 0.94 -27.08 -14.09
CA VAL A 158 0.94 -26.04 -13.05
C VAL A 158 -0.47 -25.86 -12.50
N GLY A 159 -1.48 -25.83 -13.37
CA GLY A 159 -2.89 -25.77 -12.95
C GLY A 159 -3.29 -26.96 -12.07
N LYS A 160 -2.90 -28.17 -12.46
CA LYS A 160 -3.14 -29.40 -11.66
C LYS A 160 -2.40 -29.38 -10.32
N ALA A 161 -1.20 -28.81 -10.26
CA ALA A 161 -0.45 -28.68 -9.01
C ALA A 161 -1.13 -27.68 -8.04
N LEU A 162 -1.60 -26.54 -8.54
CA LEU A 162 -2.34 -25.54 -7.75
C LEU A 162 -3.64 -26.11 -7.17
N LEU A 163 -4.35 -26.94 -7.94
CA LEU A 163 -5.56 -27.62 -7.48
C LEU A 163 -5.29 -28.67 -6.39
N LYS A 164 -4.06 -29.15 -6.23
CA LYS A 164 -3.67 -30.11 -5.18
C LYS A 164 -3.16 -29.44 -3.90
N LEU A 165 -3.14 -28.11 -3.83
CA LEU A 165 -2.73 -27.38 -2.63
C LEU A 165 -3.79 -27.45 -1.53
N ASN A 166 -3.42 -26.98 -0.32
CA ASN A 166 -4.29 -27.02 0.85
C ASN A 166 -5.60 -26.23 0.67
N ALA A 167 -6.57 -26.50 1.56
CA ALA A 167 -7.91 -25.91 1.52
C ALA A 167 -7.89 -24.37 1.50
N ALA A 168 -6.93 -23.74 2.19
CA ALA A 168 -6.79 -22.28 2.18
C ALA A 168 -6.48 -21.73 0.76
N THR A 169 -5.61 -22.40 0.02
CA THR A 169 -5.27 -22.00 -1.36
C THR A 169 -6.41 -22.28 -2.32
N GLN A 170 -7.12 -23.40 -2.15
CA GLN A 170 -8.31 -23.72 -2.93
C GLN A 170 -9.44 -22.71 -2.69
N ASN A 171 -9.67 -22.32 -1.43
CA ASN A 171 -10.66 -21.31 -1.08
C ASN A 171 -10.34 -19.96 -1.73
N LEU A 172 -9.06 -19.57 -1.77
CA LEU A 172 -8.66 -18.36 -2.49
C LEU A 172 -9.03 -18.44 -3.98
N MET A 173 -8.79 -19.58 -4.64
CA MET A 173 -9.16 -19.75 -6.05
C MET A 173 -10.68 -19.70 -6.26
N ILE A 174 -11.46 -20.29 -5.35
CA ILE A 174 -12.93 -20.24 -5.40
C ILE A 174 -13.41 -18.79 -5.28
N GLU A 175 -12.87 -18.03 -4.33
CA GLU A 175 -13.22 -16.62 -4.15
C GLU A 175 -12.79 -15.76 -5.35
N MET A 176 -11.61 -16.01 -5.94
CA MET A 176 -11.19 -15.33 -7.17
C MET A 176 -12.15 -15.62 -8.33
N LYS A 177 -12.62 -16.86 -8.46
CA LYS A 177 -13.59 -17.26 -9.49
C LYS A 177 -14.95 -16.61 -9.24
N ARG A 178 -15.45 -16.65 -8.00
CA ARG A 178 -16.70 -15.99 -7.60
C ARG A 178 -16.65 -14.49 -7.88
N ALA A 179 -15.56 -13.81 -7.52
CA ALA A 179 -15.37 -12.39 -7.80
C ALA A 179 -15.32 -12.10 -9.31
N HIS A 180 -14.66 -12.97 -10.09
CA HIS A 180 -14.64 -12.86 -11.54
C HIS A 180 -16.04 -13.05 -12.16
N GLU A 181 -16.81 -14.04 -11.72
CA GLU A 181 -18.19 -14.26 -12.17
C GLU A 181 -19.11 -13.09 -11.80
N ALA A 182 -18.99 -12.56 -10.57
CA ALA A 182 -19.73 -11.38 -10.14
C ALA A 182 -19.42 -10.17 -11.02
N ARG A 183 -18.17 -9.98 -11.44
CA ARG A 183 -17.76 -8.93 -12.39
C ARG A 183 -18.33 -9.14 -13.78
N ALA A 184 -18.16 -10.35 -14.32
CA ALA A 184 -18.62 -10.69 -15.66
C ALA A 184 -20.14 -10.53 -15.80
N ASN A 185 -20.88 -10.77 -14.71
CA ASN A 185 -22.34 -10.66 -14.66
C ASN A 185 -22.83 -9.29 -14.16
N GLY A 186 -21.95 -8.31 -13.96
CA GLY A 186 -22.33 -6.96 -13.53
C GLY A 186 -22.93 -6.87 -12.12
N GLN A 187 -22.62 -7.83 -11.24
CA GLN A 187 -23.14 -7.91 -9.88
C GLN A 187 -22.32 -7.12 -8.85
N GLU A 188 -21.20 -6.49 -9.26
CA GLU A 188 -20.43 -5.56 -8.42
C GLU A 188 -21.10 -4.18 -8.41
N ASN A 189 -22.14 -4.05 -7.58
CA ASN A 189 -22.85 -2.78 -7.38
C ASN A 189 -21.88 -1.71 -6.83
N GLY A 190 -21.79 -0.58 -7.53
CA GLY A 190 -21.05 0.61 -7.07
C GLY A 190 -19.60 0.71 -7.55
N LEU A 191 -18.96 -0.37 -8.03
CA LEU A 191 -17.55 -0.31 -8.44
C LEU A 191 -17.29 0.70 -9.55
N GLU A 192 -18.19 0.80 -10.54
CA GLU A 192 -17.99 1.73 -11.66
C GLU A 192 -17.97 3.20 -11.20
N SER A 193 -18.85 3.56 -10.25
CA SER A 193 -18.89 4.91 -9.69
C SER A 193 -17.71 5.18 -8.74
N GLU A 194 -17.20 4.15 -8.05
CA GLU A 194 -15.96 4.22 -7.27
C GLU A 194 -14.72 4.43 -8.16
N ILE A 195 -14.66 3.78 -9.33
CA ILE A 195 -13.61 3.96 -10.34
C ILE A 195 -13.68 5.35 -10.96
N GLU A 196 -14.87 5.81 -11.34
CA GLU A 196 -15.05 7.14 -11.93
C GLU A 196 -14.63 8.25 -10.95
N LEU A 197 -15.02 8.11 -9.68
CA LEU A 197 -14.60 9.02 -8.63
C LEU A 197 -13.07 9.01 -8.45
N ALA A 198 -12.44 7.84 -8.49
CA ALA A 198 -10.99 7.72 -8.41
C ALA A 198 -10.28 8.36 -9.62
N ARG A 199 -10.81 8.20 -10.84
CA ARG A 199 -10.30 8.88 -12.04
C ARG A 199 -10.40 10.40 -11.95
N SER A 200 -11.39 10.93 -11.22
CA SER A 200 -11.50 12.38 -10.97
C SER A 200 -10.41 12.93 -10.03
N VAL A 201 -9.77 12.06 -9.25
CA VAL A 201 -8.71 12.40 -8.28
C VAL A 201 -7.33 12.28 -8.91
N CYS A 202 -7.08 11.17 -9.59
CA CYS A 202 -5.78 10.85 -10.12
C CYS A 202 -5.87 10.05 -11.41
N LYS A 203 -4.80 10.09 -12.21
CA LYS A 203 -4.69 9.22 -13.38
C LYS A 203 -4.53 7.77 -12.90
N LEU A 204 -5.58 6.97 -13.06
CA LEU A 204 -5.51 5.53 -12.86
C LEU A 204 -4.90 4.88 -14.11
N GLN A 205 -3.76 4.23 -13.94
CA GLN A 205 -3.09 3.51 -15.02
C GLN A 205 -3.89 2.25 -15.38
N THR A 206 -4.24 2.10 -16.66
CA THR A 206 -4.90 0.89 -17.18
C THR A 206 -3.93 -0.28 -17.32
N PHE A 207 -4.47 -1.51 -17.40
CA PHE A 207 -3.62 -2.68 -17.66
C PHE A 207 -2.87 -2.56 -19.00
N TYR A 208 -3.55 -2.01 -20.02
CA TYR A 208 -2.95 -1.73 -21.32
C TYR A 208 -1.79 -0.73 -21.21
N GLU A 209 -1.99 0.41 -20.54
CA GLU A 209 -0.93 1.42 -20.36
C GLU A 209 0.26 0.85 -19.58
N TRP A 210 0.02 0.12 -18.49
CA TRP A 210 1.07 -0.55 -17.73
C TRP A 210 1.88 -1.50 -18.62
N LYS A 211 1.19 -2.33 -19.41
CA LYS A 211 1.84 -3.31 -20.26
C LYS A 211 2.61 -2.66 -21.42
N SER A 212 2.08 -1.57 -21.96
CA SER A 212 2.70 -0.82 -23.06
C SER A 212 3.91 -0.01 -22.59
N SER A 213 3.86 0.55 -21.37
CA SER A 213 4.99 1.29 -20.76
C SER A 213 6.18 0.40 -20.44
N LYS A 214 5.95 -0.90 -20.16
CA LYS A 214 7.03 -1.89 -19.94
C LYS A 214 7.89 -2.20 -21.18
N LYS A 215 7.64 -1.61 -22.35
CA LYS A 215 8.57 -1.68 -23.50
C LYS A 215 9.91 -0.98 -23.22
N ASP A 216 9.95 0.02 -22.33
CA ASP A 216 11.13 0.88 -22.11
C ASP A 216 11.99 0.53 -20.88
N HIS A 217 11.61 -0.47 -20.07
CA HIS A 217 12.41 -0.91 -18.92
C HIS A 217 12.72 -2.41 -19.01
N THR A 218 13.88 -2.73 -19.58
CA THR A 218 14.45 -4.08 -19.69
C THR A 218 15.07 -4.62 -18.39
N THR A 219 14.78 -4.03 -17.23
CA THR A 219 15.20 -4.56 -15.92
C THR A 219 14.03 -5.20 -15.20
N THR A 220 13.71 -6.44 -15.58
CA THR A 220 13.02 -7.35 -14.65
C THR A 220 13.96 -7.62 -13.49
N ASP A 221 13.73 -6.96 -12.37
CA ASP A 221 14.37 -7.27 -11.10
C ASP A 221 14.00 -8.73 -10.74
N GLN A 222 14.92 -9.66 -10.97
CA GLN A 222 14.70 -11.11 -10.77
C GLN A 222 14.41 -11.47 -9.30
N ASN A 223 14.44 -10.48 -8.39
CA ASN A 223 14.33 -10.64 -6.95
C ASN A 223 13.15 -9.92 -6.31
N TRP A 224 12.21 -9.35 -7.10
CA TRP A 224 11.16 -8.45 -6.58
C TRP A 224 10.30 -9.04 -5.44
N ASN A 225 10.14 -10.37 -5.35
CA ASN A 225 9.32 -10.97 -4.29
C ASN A 225 9.97 -12.13 -3.51
N LYS A 226 11.17 -12.62 -3.84
CA LYS A 226 11.84 -13.76 -3.17
C LYS A 226 10.96 -15.02 -2.97
N VAL A 227 9.82 -15.13 -3.66
CA VAL A 227 8.90 -16.25 -3.56
C VAL A 227 9.16 -17.19 -4.73
N SER A 228 9.91 -18.26 -4.49
CA SER A 228 10.05 -19.32 -5.49
C SER A 228 8.77 -20.17 -5.53
N LEU A 229 8.47 -20.77 -6.69
CA LEU A 229 7.37 -21.73 -6.82
C LEU A 229 7.44 -22.82 -5.74
N ALA A 230 8.66 -23.23 -5.36
CA ALA A 230 8.92 -24.19 -4.30
C ALA A 230 8.47 -23.68 -2.91
N LYS A 231 8.70 -22.40 -2.58
CA LYS A 231 8.19 -21.79 -1.33
C LYS A 231 6.67 -21.70 -1.31
N LEU A 232 6.06 -21.40 -2.47
CA LEU A 232 4.61 -21.34 -2.62
C LEU A 232 3.96 -22.73 -2.42
N ILE A 233 4.61 -23.79 -2.90
CA ILE A 233 4.16 -25.17 -2.77
C ILE A 233 4.37 -25.70 -1.34
N THR A 234 5.44 -25.29 -0.67
CA THR A 234 5.83 -25.83 0.65
C THR A 234 5.28 -25.03 1.83
N GLY A 235 4.75 -23.83 1.61
CA GLY A 235 4.17 -22.97 2.66
C GLY A 235 5.20 -22.44 3.66
N ARG A 236 6.51 -22.57 3.40
CA ARG A 236 7.58 -22.05 4.26
C ARG A 236 7.95 -20.65 3.82
N SER A 237 7.72 -19.67 4.71
CA SER A 237 8.19 -18.28 4.61
C SER A 237 9.67 -18.20 4.95
#